data_AF-A0A7V9UDN4-F1
#
_entry.id   AF-A0A7V9UDN4-F1
#
_cell.length_a   1.000
_cell.length_b   1.000
_cell.length_c   1.000
_cell.angle_alpha   90.00
_cell.angle_beta   90.00
_cell.angle_gamma   90.00
#
_symmetry.space_group_name_H-M   'P 1'
#
loop_
_entity.id
_entity.type
_entity.pdbx_description
1 polymer ?
#
loop_
_entity_poly.entity_id
_entity_poly.type
_entity_poly.pdbx_seq_one_letter_code
_entity_poly.pdbx_strand_id
1 'polypeptide(L)'
;LWNNAAREEELEMLAERLEKTYESLGPKLDLVQVLVAEELQRREDLWRPIAKRVAAWAGPAQKALARMAQLKDIKSAENWLKNAAEDIRNERFQPIAAKSAQVWQRLRQQSNVDLRQVKLSGSWTTRRVALEVTVDGDAGAALSVMSQGELNSLALSLFLPRASLPESPFRFVVIDDPVQSMDPARVDGLARALEEVARERQVIVFTHDERLPDAIRHLQIEARVISVTRRPGSVVELRRSAHPVKMYVDDAMALANTDELPNDVRHKVIPGFCRHALEAAFMEVVRKRRLAKGEAHSQIEDSLESANKLTTLAALALFDDETRGGEVMGRLNQWGGWAGDVFKASNRGAHEKYGGDLFKMAQDTEQLCKRLLTK
;
A
#
# COMPACT_ATOMS: atom_id res chain seq x y z
N LEU A 1 -11.88 16.47 113.33
CA LEU A 1 -13.11 16.26 114.13
C LEU A 1 -13.09 14.87 114.78
N TRP A 2 -12.01 14.53 115.48
CA TRP A 2 -11.81 13.22 116.13
C TRP A 2 -11.14 13.50 117.49
N ASN A 3 -11.82 14.22 118.38
CA ASN A 3 -11.23 14.57 119.67
C ASN A 3 -12.25 14.87 120.77
N ASN A 4 -13.37 14.13 120.82
CA ASN A 4 -14.20 14.05 122.02
C ASN A 4 -14.66 12.60 122.17
N ALA A 5 -14.32 12.03 123.33
CA ALA A 5 -14.46 10.62 123.65
C ALA A 5 -15.90 10.14 123.49
N ALA A 6 -16.13 9.34 122.47
CA ALA A 6 -17.30 8.48 122.39
C ALA A 6 -17.14 7.38 123.45
N ARG A 7 -18.20 7.08 124.21
CA ARG A 7 -18.18 5.92 125.13
C ARG A 7 -17.86 4.65 124.32
N GLU A 8 -17.31 3.61 124.94
CA GLU A 8 -16.96 2.35 124.26
C GLU A 8 -18.15 1.81 123.42
N GLU A 9 -19.37 1.93 123.96
CA GLU A 9 -20.65 1.63 123.29
C GLU A 9 -20.94 2.48 122.03
N GLU A 10 -20.52 3.74 121.97
CA GLU A 10 -20.72 4.63 120.81
C GLU A 10 -19.74 4.33 119.67
N LEU A 11 -18.52 3.88 119.99
CA LEU A 11 -17.56 3.40 119.00
C LEU A 11 -17.98 2.06 118.43
N GLU A 12 -18.49 1.14 119.26
CA GLU A 12 -19.07 -0.12 118.82
C GLU A 12 -20.30 0.11 117.93
N MET A 13 -21.20 1.02 118.30
CA MET A 13 -22.34 1.40 117.46
C MET A 13 -21.94 2.02 116.12
N LEU A 14 -20.87 2.83 116.08
CA LEU A 14 -20.35 3.39 114.84
C LEU A 14 -19.72 2.31 113.96
N ALA A 15 -18.94 1.40 114.54
CA ALA A 15 -18.35 0.25 113.85
C ALA A 15 -19.45 -0.65 113.26
N GLU A 16 -20.46 -1.02 114.05
CA GLU A 16 -21.61 -1.79 113.54
C GLU A 16 -22.36 -1.06 112.43
N ARG A 17 -22.50 0.27 112.52
CA ARG A 17 -23.19 1.06 111.51
C ARG A 17 -22.37 1.15 110.23
N LEU A 18 -21.05 1.25 110.32
CA LEU A 18 -20.14 1.21 109.17
C LEU A 18 -20.15 -0.17 108.51
N GLU A 19 -20.12 -1.24 109.29
CA GLU A 19 -20.23 -2.62 108.80
C GLU A 19 -21.57 -2.85 108.11
N LYS A 20 -22.70 -2.53 108.74
CA LYS A 20 -24.04 -2.65 108.13
C LYS A 20 -24.18 -1.80 106.86
N THR A 21 -23.57 -0.61 106.84
CA THR A 21 -23.60 0.27 105.66
C THR A 21 -22.73 -0.30 104.54
N TYR A 22 -21.56 -0.85 104.86
CA TYR A 22 -20.66 -1.51 103.92
C TYR A 22 -21.26 -2.81 103.38
N GLU A 23 -21.90 -3.62 104.21
CA GLU A 23 -22.64 -4.82 103.79
C GLU A 23 -23.78 -4.47 102.82
N SER A 24 -24.40 -3.29 102.96
CA SER A 24 -25.48 -2.82 102.08
C SER A 24 -24.98 -2.17 100.79
N LEU A 25 -23.87 -1.42 100.83
CA LEU A 25 -23.36 -0.62 99.71
C LEU A 25 -22.22 -1.27 98.94
N GLY A 26 -21.35 -2.05 99.60
CA GLY A 26 -20.24 -2.77 98.99
C GLY A 26 -20.68 -3.63 97.81
N PRO A 27 -21.66 -4.55 97.99
CA PRO A 27 -22.16 -5.37 96.89
C PRO A 27 -22.79 -4.57 95.74
N LYS A 28 -23.41 -3.41 96.04
CA LYS A 28 -23.98 -2.52 95.01
C LYS A 28 -22.89 -1.79 94.24
N LEU A 29 -21.83 -1.36 94.91
CA LEU A 29 -20.68 -0.73 94.30
C LEU A 29 -19.94 -1.74 93.41
N ASP A 30 -19.73 -2.96 93.89
CA ASP A 30 -19.12 -4.05 93.13
C ASP A 30 -19.94 -4.36 91.87
N LEU A 31 -21.27 -4.43 91.99
CA LEU A 31 -22.17 -4.63 90.85
C LEU A 31 -22.05 -3.49 89.82
N VAL A 32 -22.02 -2.24 90.26
CA VAL A 32 -21.86 -1.09 89.35
C VAL A 32 -20.49 -1.11 88.67
N GLN A 33 -19.43 -1.48 89.40
CA GLN A 33 -18.08 -1.61 88.81
C GLN A 33 -18.05 -2.68 87.72
N VAL A 34 -18.68 -3.84 87.96
CA VAL A 34 -18.81 -4.91 86.96
C VAL A 34 -19.58 -4.42 85.74
N LEU A 35 -20.74 -3.79 85.92
CA LEU A 35 -21.56 -3.29 84.80
C LEU A 35 -20.84 -2.19 83.99
N VAL A 36 -20.07 -1.32 84.65
CA VAL A 36 -19.25 -0.30 83.97
C VAL A 36 -18.12 -0.96 83.18
N ALA A 37 -17.45 -1.97 83.73
CA ALA A 37 -16.42 -2.71 83.03
C ALA A 37 -16.98 -3.47 81.81
N GLU A 38 -18.16 -4.08 81.94
CA GLU A 38 -18.86 -4.77 80.84
C GLU A 38 -19.28 -3.79 79.74
N GLU A 39 -19.84 -2.63 80.08
CA GLU A 39 -20.21 -1.62 79.09
C GLU A 39 -18.99 -1.01 78.40
N LEU A 40 -17.88 -0.82 79.12
CA LEU A 40 -16.61 -0.39 78.54
C LEU A 40 -16.10 -1.43 77.54
N GLN A 41 -16.08 -2.71 77.92
CA GLN A 41 -15.67 -3.82 77.07
C GLN A 41 -16.56 -3.93 75.82
N ARG A 42 -17.88 -3.84 75.99
CA ARG A 42 -18.84 -3.86 74.87
C ARG A 42 -18.58 -2.73 73.87
N ARG A 43 -18.28 -1.52 74.36
CA ARG A 43 -17.93 -0.39 73.50
C ARG A 43 -16.58 -0.62 72.81
N GLU A 44 -15.56 -1.10 73.51
CA GLU A 44 -14.29 -1.45 72.89
C GLU A 44 -14.47 -2.49 71.78
N ASP A 45 -15.25 -3.55 72.02
CA ASP A 45 -15.50 -4.62 71.04
C ASP A 45 -16.26 -4.12 69.80
N LEU A 46 -17.20 -3.18 69.98
CA LEU A 46 -17.88 -2.51 68.87
C LEU A 46 -16.93 -1.64 68.03
N TRP A 47 -16.03 -0.89 68.67
CA TRP A 47 -15.16 0.06 68.00
C TRP A 47 -13.88 -0.57 67.44
N ARG A 48 -13.39 -1.66 68.02
CA ARG A 48 -12.11 -2.30 67.67
C ARG A 48 -12.02 -2.72 66.20
N PRO A 49 -13.05 -3.30 65.55
CA PRO A 49 -13.02 -3.60 64.12
C PRO A 49 -12.91 -2.34 63.24
N ILE A 50 -13.61 -1.27 63.61
CA ILE A 50 -13.61 0.01 62.89
C ILE A 50 -12.25 0.68 63.03
N ALA A 51 -11.71 0.73 64.25
CA ALA A 51 -10.39 1.29 64.54
C ALA A 51 -9.29 0.57 63.73
N LYS A 52 -9.34 -0.77 63.64
CA LYS A 52 -8.42 -1.56 62.81
C LYS A 52 -8.52 -1.18 61.33
N ARG A 53 -9.74 -1.03 60.78
CA ARG A 53 -9.95 -0.66 59.37
C ARG A 53 -9.44 0.76 59.07
N VAL A 54 -9.72 1.71 59.96
CA VAL A 54 -9.25 3.10 59.82
C VAL A 54 -7.73 3.17 59.90
N ALA A 55 -7.11 2.48 60.87
CA ALA A 55 -5.66 2.42 60.99
C ALA A 55 -5.00 1.80 59.75
N ALA A 56 -5.57 0.71 59.23
CA ALA A 56 -5.09 0.04 58.02
C ALA A 56 -5.18 0.94 56.77
N TRP A 57 -6.20 1.81 56.67
CA TRP A 57 -6.36 2.75 55.56
C TRP A 57 -5.51 4.02 55.72
N ALA A 58 -5.36 4.54 56.94
CA ALA A 58 -4.72 5.83 57.21
C ALA A 58 -3.25 5.85 56.78
N GLY A 59 -2.50 4.77 57.01
CA GLY A 59 -1.09 4.67 56.61
C GLY A 59 -0.89 4.81 55.09
N PRO A 60 -1.54 3.97 54.26
CA PRO A 60 -1.55 4.12 52.81
C PRO A 60 -2.07 5.49 52.34
N ALA A 61 -3.13 6.01 52.95
CA ALA A 61 -3.71 7.31 52.58
C ALA A 61 -2.74 8.48 52.81
N GLN A 62 -2.05 8.53 53.95
CA GLN A 62 -1.02 9.53 54.22
C GLN A 62 0.15 9.44 53.23
N LYS A 63 0.61 8.22 52.91
CA LYS A 63 1.65 8.00 51.89
C LYS A 63 1.20 8.47 50.50
N ALA A 64 -0.07 8.26 50.14
CA ALA A 64 -0.63 8.72 48.88
C ALA A 64 -0.76 10.26 48.84
N LEU A 65 -1.22 10.89 49.93
CA LEU A 65 -1.31 12.35 50.06
C LEU A 65 0.08 13.01 49.96
N ALA A 66 1.10 12.45 50.61
CA ALA A 66 2.47 12.96 50.51
C ALA A 66 3.03 12.92 49.08
N ARG A 67 2.58 11.96 48.26
CA ARG A 67 2.97 11.83 46.84
C ARG A 67 2.02 12.56 45.89
N MET A 68 0.96 13.18 46.39
CA MET A 68 -0.04 13.84 45.56
C MET A 68 0.56 15.02 44.77
N ALA A 69 1.57 15.69 45.33
CA ALA A 69 2.35 16.70 44.61
C ALA A 69 3.08 16.10 43.39
N GLN A 70 3.68 14.91 43.53
CA GLN A 70 4.38 14.21 42.44
C GLN A 70 3.43 13.74 41.33
N LEU A 71 2.15 13.49 41.64
CA LEU A 71 1.17 13.10 40.63
C LEU A 71 1.00 14.18 39.55
N LYS A 72 1.09 15.47 39.93
CA LYS A 72 1.04 16.57 38.97
C LYS A 72 2.22 16.51 38.02
N ASP A 73 3.43 16.33 38.54
CA ASP A 73 4.65 16.24 37.74
C ASP A 73 4.64 15.01 36.83
N ILE A 74 4.18 13.85 37.31
CA ILE A 74 4.05 12.63 36.52
C ILE A 74 3.03 12.82 35.38
N LYS A 75 1.87 13.43 35.65
CA LYS A 75 0.87 13.73 34.61
C LYS A 75 1.41 14.72 33.58
N SER A 76 2.15 15.73 34.02
CA SER A 76 2.83 16.67 33.12
C SER A 76 3.87 15.96 32.25
N ALA A 77 4.68 15.06 32.82
CA ALA A 77 5.64 14.26 32.07
C ALA A 77 4.97 13.29 31.09
N GLU A 78 3.87 12.63 31.49
CA GLU A 78 3.08 11.75 30.62
C GLU A 78 2.50 12.52 29.43
N ASN A 79 1.91 13.71 29.66
CA ASN A 79 1.38 14.54 28.57
C ASN A 79 2.50 15.05 27.66
N TRP A 80 3.65 15.45 28.23
CA TRP A 80 4.79 15.85 27.43
C TRP A 80 5.29 14.70 26.53
N LEU A 81 5.42 13.49 27.07
CA LEU A 81 5.81 12.30 26.29
C LEU A 81 4.80 11.99 25.17
N LYS A 82 3.49 12.13 25.43
CA LYS A 82 2.46 11.95 24.40
C LYS A 82 2.61 12.98 23.27
N ASN A 83 2.76 14.26 23.61
CA ASN A 83 2.91 15.33 22.62
C ASN A 83 4.21 15.15 21.81
N ALA A 84 5.34 14.90 22.47
CA ALA A 84 6.60 14.64 21.77
C ALA A 84 6.53 13.43 20.83
N ALA A 85 5.83 12.37 21.22
CA ALA A 85 5.60 11.20 20.36
C ALA A 85 4.63 11.47 19.19
N GLU A 86 3.72 12.45 19.32
CA GLU A 86 2.91 12.96 18.22
C GLU A 86 3.74 13.81 17.27
N ASP A 87 4.55 14.74 17.79
CA ASP A 87 5.40 15.63 17.00
C ASP A 87 6.42 14.85 16.16
N ILE A 88 7.22 13.96 16.79
CA ILE A 88 8.23 13.14 16.10
C ILE A 88 7.58 12.29 15.00
N ARG A 89 6.39 11.77 15.27
CA ARG A 89 5.65 10.94 14.30
C ARG A 89 5.17 11.77 13.12
N ASN A 90 4.62 12.96 13.38
CA ASN A 90 4.18 13.87 12.34
C ASN A 90 5.36 14.31 11.47
N GLU A 91 6.49 14.67 12.09
CA GLU A 91 7.74 15.02 11.39
C GLU A 91 8.24 13.88 10.50
N ARG A 92 8.26 12.64 11.01
CA ARG A 92 8.67 11.46 10.22
C ARG A 92 7.69 11.12 9.09
N PHE A 93 6.41 11.47 9.26
CA PHE A 93 5.38 11.17 8.27
C PHE A 93 5.27 12.22 7.16
N GLN A 94 5.66 13.46 7.41
CA GLN A 94 5.63 14.56 6.44
C GLN A 94 6.34 14.22 5.10
N PRO A 95 7.58 13.69 5.09
CA PRO A 95 8.25 13.29 3.85
C PRO A 95 7.48 12.22 3.08
N ILE A 96 6.87 11.28 3.79
CA ILE A 96 6.04 10.22 3.18
C ILE A 96 4.81 10.85 2.54
N ALA A 97 4.10 11.72 3.25
CA ALA A 97 2.91 12.39 2.75
C ALA A 97 3.21 13.20 1.46
N ALA A 98 4.32 13.95 1.44
CA ALA A 98 4.74 14.70 0.27
C ALA A 98 5.06 13.78 -0.93
N LYS A 99 5.82 12.70 -0.72
CA LYS A 99 6.16 11.75 -1.78
C LYS A 99 4.92 10.98 -2.26
N SER A 100 4.00 10.64 -1.37
CA SER A 100 2.71 10.02 -1.72
C SER A 100 1.85 10.93 -2.61
N ALA A 101 1.76 12.22 -2.30
CA ALA A 101 1.05 13.17 -3.16
C ALA A 101 1.66 13.27 -4.57
N GLN A 102 2.99 13.25 -4.68
CA GLN A 102 3.68 13.25 -5.98
C GLN A 102 3.46 11.96 -6.77
N VAL A 103 3.43 10.79 -6.10
CA VAL A 103 3.13 9.51 -6.76
C VAL A 103 1.66 9.47 -7.19
N TRP A 104 0.75 9.97 -6.36
CA TRP A 104 -0.67 10.10 -6.70
C TRP A 104 -0.89 10.96 -7.94
N GLN A 105 -0.24 12.12 -8.04
CA GLN A 105 -0.35 12.98 -9.23
C GLN A 105 0.04 12.27 -10.54
N ARG A 106 1.01 11.34 -10.48
CA ARG A 106 1.41 10.55 -11.65
C ARG A 106 0.42 9.42 -11.96
N LEU A 107 -0.11 8.77 -10.92
CA LEU A 107 -1.05 7.64 -11.05
C LEU A 107 -2.45 8.06 -11.47
N ARG A 108 -2.90 9.26 -11.06
CA ARG A 108 -4.28 9.69 -11.22
C ARG A 108 -4.67 10.09 -12.64
N GLN A 109 -3.77 10.01 -13.64
CA GLN A 109 -3.92 10.63 -14.98
C GLN A 109 -5.39 10.76 -15.42
N GLN A 110 -5.90 12.01 -15.51
CA GLN A 110 -7.29 12.40 -15.85
C GLN A 110 -8.38 12.22 -14.78
N SER A 111 -8.07 11.82 -13.55
CA SER A 111 -9.01 11.80 -12.42
C SER A 111 -9.17 13.18 -11.80
N ASN A 112 -10.42 13.55 -11.51
CA ASN A 112 -10.81 14.78 -10.80
C ASN A 112 -10.60 14.67 -9.28
N VAL A 113 -9.95 13.59 -8.82
CA VAL A 113 -9.70 13.30 -7.41
C VAL A 113 -8.33 13.87 -6.99
N ASP A 114 -8.36 14.87 -6.11
CA ASP A 114 -7.18 15.50 -5.53
C ASP A 114 -6.91 14.95 -4.12
N LEU A 115 -5.67 14.50 -3.89
CA LEU A 115 -5.17 14.15 -2.56
C LEU A 115 -4.54 15.39 -1.92
N ARG A 116 -5.30 16.12 -1.10
CA ARG A 116 -4.83 17.37 -0.48
C ARG A 116 -3.93 17.13 0.72
N GLN A 117 -4.31 16.19 1.59
CA GLN A 117 -3.54 15.91 2.79
C GLN A 117 -3.61 14.45 3.21
N VAL A 118 -2.47 13.94 3.66
CA VAL A 118 -2.35 12.62 4.27
C VAL A 118 -1.91 12.85 5.71
N LYS A 119 -2.78 12.53 6.68
CA LYS A 119 -2.51 12.65 8.11
C LYS A 119 -2.64 11.29 8.78
N LEU A 120 -1.83 11.05 9.81
CA LEU A 120 -2.10 10.00 10.77
C LEU A 120 -3.03 10.55 11.84
N SER A 121 -4.19 9.91 12.04
CA SER A 121 -5.16 10.25 13.07
C SER A 121 -5.37 9.09 14.03
N GLY A 122 -5.92 9.37 15.20
CA GLY A 122 -6.28 8.36 16.20
C GLY A 122 -5.22 8.12 17.29
N SER A 123 -5.71 7.58 18.40
CA SER A 123 -4.92 7.32 19.61
C SER A 123 -4.00 6.11 19.44
N TRP A 124 -3.13 5.88 20.42
CA TRP A 124 -2.17 4.76 20.47
C TRP A 124 -2.76 3.40 20.06
N THR A 125 -4.03 3.14 20.39
CA THR A 125 -4.74 1.87 20.11
C THR A 125 -5.59 1.88 18.83
N THR A 126 -5.83 3.03 18.20
CA THR A 126 -6.75 3.18 17.05
C THR A 126 -6.16 4.10 15.99
N ARG A 127 -4.92 3.80 15.58
CA ARG A 127 -4.24 4.54 14.51
C ARG A 127 -4.97 4.33 13.18
N ARG A 128 -5.33 5.42 12.53
CA ARG A 128 -5.92 5.45 11.19
C ARG A 128 -5.17 6.46 10.33
N VAL A 129 -5.12 6.21 9.03
CA VAL A 129 -4.67 7.23 8.08
C VAL A 129 -5.92 8.01 7.67
N ALA A 130 -5.97 9.29 8.00
CA ALA A 130 -6.96 10.23 7.50
C ALA A 130 -6.45 10.79 6.17
N LEU A 131 -7.17 10.47 5.09
CA LEU A 131 -6.90 10.98 3.75
C LEU A 131 -7.92 12.08 3.47
N GLU A 132 -7.44 13.33 3.39
CA GLU A 132 -8.24 14.45 2.92
C GLU A 132 -8.17 14.45 1.39
N VAL A 133 -9.22 13.90 0.79
CA VAL A 133 -9.38 13.74 -0.64
C VAL A 133 -10.57 14.60 -1.07
N THR A 134 -10.42 15.35 -2.17
CA THR A 134 -11.50 16.16 -2.76
C THR A 134 -11.81 15.69 -4.17
N VAL A 135 -13.08 15.75 -4.54
CA VAL A 135 -13.56 15.45 -5.91
C VAL A 135 -14.11 16.75 -6.48
N ASP A 136 -13.63 17.17 -7.65
CA ASP A 136 -14.07 18.42 -8.30
C ASP A 136 -13.94 19.68 -7.39
N GLY A 137 -13.00 19.66 -6.45
CA GLY A 137 -12.78 20.74 -5.50
C GLY A 137 -13.61 20.66 -4.20
N ASP A 138 -14.62 19.79 -4.14
CA ASP A 138 -15.50 19.62 -2.99
C ASP A 138 -14.95 18.60 -1.97
N ALA A 139 -15.01 18.99 -0.70
CA ALA A 139 -14.58 18.17 0.42
C ALA A 139 -15.74 17.31 0.93
N GLY A 140 -15.90 16.11 0.39
CA GLY A 140 -16.94 15.17 0.84
C GLY A 140 -16.62 13.71 0.49
N ALA A 141 -16.51 12.86 1.51
CA ALA A 141 -16.40 11.40 1.50
C ALA A 141 -15.82 10.73 0.22
N ALA A 142 -14.74 11.27 -0.31
CA ALA A 142 -14.24 10.88 -1.63
C ALA A 142 -13.85 9.39 -1.70
N LEU A 143 -13.35 8.82 -0.61
CA LEU A 143 -13.04 7.38 -0.51
C LEU A 143 -14.24 6.46 -0.84
N SER A 144 -15.48 6.86 -0.53
CA SER A 144 -16.67 6.06 -0.85
C SER A 144 -17.17 6.23 -2.29
N VAL A 145 -16.70 7.26 -3.00
CA VAL A 145 -17.12 7.60 -4.37
C VAL A 145 -16.05 7.19 -5.40
N MET A 146 -14.82 6.92 -4.95
CA MET A 146 -13.73 6.47 -5.81
C MET A 146 -14.00 5.10 -6.44
N SER A 147 -13.63 4.97 -7.71
CA SER A 147 -13.61 3.69 -8.42
C SER A 147 -12.55 2.74 -7.85
N GLN A 148 -12.70 1.44 -8.10
CA GLN A 148 -11.73 0.42 -7.66
C GLN A 148 -10.30 0.72 -8.16
N GLY A 149 -10.15 1.14 -9.42
CA GLY A 149 -8.85 1.52 -9.98
C GLY A 149 -8.22 2.74 -9.31
N GLU A 150 -9.04 3.70 -8.84
CA GLU A 150 -8.58 4.87 -8.11
C GLU A 150 -8.16 4.51 -6.68
N LEU A 151 -8.91 3.63 -6.01
CA LEU A 151 -8.54 3.11 -4.69
C LEU A 151 -7.23 2.33 -4.74
N ASN A 152 -7.05 1.48 -5.76
CA ASN A 152 -5.80 0.76 -5.96
C ASN A 152 -4.62 1.72 -6.22
N SER A 153 -4.82 2.70 -7.10
CA SER A 153 -3.83 3.75 -7.38
C SER A 153 -3.48 4.56 -6.12
N LEU A 154 -4.47 4.87 -5.29
CA LEU A 154 -4.26 5.58 -4.03
C LEU A 154 -3.46 4.73 -3.05
N ALA A 155 -3.79 3.45 -2.92
CA ALA A 155 -3.03 2.50 -2.11
C ALA A 155 -1.56 2.44 -2.55
N LEU A 156 -1.29 2.25 -3.84
CA LEU A 156 0.07 2.23 -4.39
C LEU A 156 0.82 3.54 -4.12
N SER A 157 0.14 4.70 -4.24
CA SER A 157 0.75 5.99 -3.94
C SER A 157 1.16 6.15 -2.48
N LEU A 158 0.47 5.47 -1.54
CA LEU A 158 0.80 5.50 -0.12
C LEU A 158 1.87 4.46 0.25
N PHE A 159 1.81 3.27 -0.36
CA PHE A 159 2.69 2.16 -0.01
C PHE A 159 4.07 2.26 -0.66
N LEU A 160 4.18 2.69 -1.93
CA LEU A 160 5.47 2.78 -2.62
C LEU A 160 6.47 3.70 -1.92
N PRO A 161 6.13 4.94 -1.52
CA PRO A 161 7.04 5.81 -0.79
C PRO A 161 7.44 5.25 0.58
N ARG A 162 6.49 4.62 1.29
CA ARG A 162 6.71 4.05 2.60
C ARG A 162 7.64 2.83 2.57
N ALA A 163 7.46 1.95 1.58
CA ALA A 163 8.39 0.85 1.32
C ALA A 163 9.77 1.37 0.88
N SER A 164 9.79 2.58 0.31
CA SER A 164 10.96 3.25 -0.24
C SER A 164 11.61 4.28 0.70
N LEU A 165 11.41 4.16 2.00
CA LEU A 165 12.10 4.98 2.99
C LEU A 165 13.59 4.61 3.09
N PRO A 166 14.51 5.57 3.32
CA PRO A 166 15.94 5.28 3.49
C PRO A 166 16.24 4.26 4.59
N GLU A 167 15.42 4.24 5.65
CA GLU A 167 15.49 3.34 6.80
C GLU A 167 14.99 1.92 6.50
N SER A 168 14.33 1.72 5.35
CA SER A 168 13.91 0.38 4.92
C SER A 168 15.15 -0.50 4.73
N PRO A 169 15.23 -1.66 5.40
CA PRO A 169 16.37 -2.56 5.25
C PRO A 169 16.42 -3.20 3.85
N PHE A 170 15.29 -3.19 3.13
CA PHE A 170 15.18 -3.77 1.81
C PHE A 170 15.49 -2.72 0.73
N ARG A 171 16.45 -3.04 -0.14
CA ARG A 171 16.79 -2.24 -1.34
C ARG A 171 16.01 -2.70 -2.58
N PHE A 172 14.93 -3.44 -2.38
CA PHE A 172 14.05 -3.90 -3.44
C PHE A 172 12.58 -3.84 -2.99
N VAL A 173 11.67 -3.87 -3.96
CA VAL A 173 10.22 -3.96 -3.75
C VAL A 173 9.68 -5.03 -4.70
N VAL A 174 8.84 -5.93 -4.17
CA VAL A 174 8.09 -6.91 -4.97
C VAL A 174 6.62 -6.50 -4.95
N ILE A 175 6.02 -6.43 -6.13
CA ILE A 175 4.62 -6.02 -6.30
C ILE A 175 3.91 -7.11 -7.09
N ASP A 176 2.85 -7.65 -6.51
CA ASP A 176 2.02 -8.68 -7.13
C ASP A 176 0.78 -8.04 -7.73
N ASP A 177 0.64 -8.23 -9.03
CA ASP A 177 -0.42 -7.77 -9.92
C ASP A 177 -0.92 -6.34 -9.64
N PRO A 178 -0.08 -5.31 -9.86
CA PRO A 178 -0.44 -3.93 -9.56
C PRO A 178 -1.52 -3.36 -10.49
N VAL A 179 -1.76 -4.01 -11.62
CA VAL A 179 -2.75 -3.58 -12.62
C VAL A 179 -4.11 -4.17 -12.26
N GLN A 180 -4.89 -3.44 -11.45
CA GLN A 180 -6.25 -3.86 -11.06
C GLN A 180 -7.25 -2.76 -11.40
N SER A 181 -8.19 -3.07 -12.29
CA SER A 181 -9.25 -2.14 -12.71
C SER A 181 -8.70 -0.78 -13.19
N MET A 182 -7.52 -0.77 -13.81
CA MET A 182 -6.86 0.42 -14.35
C MET A 182 -7.11 0.52 -15.86
N ASP A 183 -7.39 1.73 -16.33
CA ASP A 183 -7.37 2.07 -17.75
C ASP A 183 -5.91 2.22 -18.26
N PRO A 184 -5.67 2.24 -19.58
CA PRO A 184 -4.32 2.37 -20.13
C PRO A 184 -3.54 3.60 -19.63
N ALA A 185 -4.18 4.76 -19.48
CA ALA A 185 -3.52 5.97 -19.02
C ALA A 185 -3.03 5.86 -17.56
N ARG A 186 -3.77 5.15 -16.70
CA ARG A 186 -3.33 4.84 -15.34
C ARG A 186 -2.21 3.81 -15.33
N VAL A 187 -2.19 2.85 -16.25
CA VAL A 187 -1.08 1.88 -16.38
C VAL A 187 0.22 2.60 -16.76
N ASP A 188 0.17 3.62 -17.62
CA ASP A 188 1.30 4.51 -17.88
C ASP A 188 1.77 5.26 -16.63
N GLY A 189 0.80 5.82 -15.89
CA GLY A 189 1.08 6.47 -14.61
C GLY A 189 1.79 5.54 -13.63
N LEU A 190 1.36 4.27 -13.60
CA LEU A 190 1.98 3.21 -12.80
C LEU A 190 3.39 2.91 -13.28
N ALA A 191 3.61 2.71 -14.57
CA ALA A 191 4.93 2.44 -15.12
C ALA A 191 5.94 3.56 -14.77
N ARG A 192 5.53 4.84 -14.89
CA ARG A 192 6.36 6.00 -14.47
C ARG A 192 6.61 6.04 -12.97
N ALA A 193 5.61 5.70 -12.15
CA ALA A 193 5.77 5.63 -10.70
C ALA A 193 6.77 4.53 -10.30
N LEU A 194 6.72 3.38 -10.97
CA LEU A 194 7.65 2.27 -10.77
C LEU A 194 9.07 2.63 -11.23
N GLU A 195 9.23 3.32 -12.36
CA GLU A 195 10.52 3.82 -12.84
C GLU A 195 11.20 4.74 -11.81
N GLU A 196 10.44 5.67 -11.21
CA GLU A 196 10.98 6.56 -10.18
C GLU A 196 11.49 5.78 -8.95
N VAL A 197 10.73 4.77 -8.52
CA VAL A 197 11.17 3.88 -7.42
C VAL A 197 12.39 3.05 -7.86
N ALA A 198 12.44 2.65 -9.14
CA ALA A 198 13.51 1.85 -9.71
C ALA A 198 14.88 2.55 -9.68
N ARG A 199 14.91 3.89 -9.62
CA ARG A 199 16.15 4.68 -9.50
C ARG A 199 16.89 4.44 -8.19
N GLU A 200 16.16 4.14 -7.12
CA GLU A 200 16.73 3.94 -5.78
C GLU A 200 16.68 2.48 -5.32
N ARG A 201 15.80 1.66 -5.90
CA ARG A 201 15.50 0.29 -5.45
C ARG A 201 15.26 -0.63 -6.63
N GLN A 202 15.61 -1.90 -6.48
CA GLN A 202 15.19 -2.90 -7.46
C GLN A 202 13.67 -3.10 -7.39
N VAL A 203 12.96 -2.94 -8.50
CA VAL A 203 11.52 -3.18 -8.59
C VAL A 203 11.27 -4.50 -9.31
N ILE A 204 10.51 -5.39 -8.69
CA ILE A 204 10.10 -6.69 -9.24
C ILE A 204 8.57 -6.69 -9.29
N VAL A 205 8.02 -6.84 -10.49
CA VAL A 205 6.57 -6.88 -10.69
C VAL A 205 6.17 -8.24 -11.24
N PHE A 206 5.20 -8.87 -10.59
CA PHE A 206 4.44 -9.97 -11.17
C PHE A 206 3.14 -9.40 -11.70
N THR A 207 2.81 -9.70 -12.94
CA THR A 207 1.51 -9.35 -13.50
C THR A 207 1.16 -10.30 -14.62
N HIS A 208 -0.13 -10.47 -14.84
CA HIS A 208 -0.67 -11.17 -16.00
C HIS A 208 -1.18 -10.20 -17.07
N ASP A 209 -1.09 -8.89 -16.81
CA ASP A 209 -1.62 -7.85 -17.67
C ASP A 209 -0.54 -7.32 -18.63
N GLU A 210 -0.73 -7.58 -19.93
CA GLU A 210 0.22 -7.18 -20.99
C GLU A 210 0.31 -5.65 -21.19
N ARG A 211 -0.65 -4.87 -20.66
CA ARG A 211 -0.64 -3.41 -20.79
C ARG A 211 0.53 -2.78 -20.04
N LEU A 212 0.98 -3.37 -18.93
CA LEU A 212 2.13 -2.85 -18.18
C LEU A 212 3.47 -3.07 -18.91
N PRO A 213 3.79 -4.29 -19.39
CA PRO A 213 4.92 -4.49 -20.31
C PRO A 213 4.86 -3.57 -21.53
N ASP A 214 3.69 -3.35 -22.12
CA ASP A 214 3.51 -2.42 -23.25
C ASP A 214 3.82 -0.98 -22.85
N ALA A 215 3.32 -0.51 -21.70
CA ALA A 215 3.63 0.81 -21.16
C ALA A 215 5.13 1.00 -20.92
N ILE A 216 5.78 0.02 -20.29
CA ILE A 216 7.23 0.03 -20.06
C ILE A 216 7.99 0.19 -21.38
N ARG A 217 7.60 -0.52 -22.44
CA ARG A 217 8.27 -0.46 -23.76
C ARG A 217 8.08 0.91 -24.41
N HIS A 218 6.84 1.38 -24.56
CA HIS A 218 6.59 2.61 -25.28
C HIS A 218 7.10 3.84 -24.53
N LEU A 219 7.13 3.80 -23.19
CA LEU A 219 7.73 4.83 -22.34
C LEU A 219 9.27 4.77 -22.32
N GLN A 220 9.84 3.74 -22.96
CA GLN A 220 11.28 3.47 -23.02
C GLN A 220 11.92 3.31 -21.63
N ILE A 221 11.16 2.73 -20.70
CA ILE A 221 11.64 2.46 -19.34
C ILE A 221 12.57 1.24 -19.38
N GLU A 222 13.74 1.36 -18.77
CA GLU A 222 14.68 0.25 -18.68
C GLU A 222 14.11 -0.86 -17.77
N ALA A 223 13.72 -1.99 -18.38
CA ALA A 223 13.20 -3.12 -17.63
C ALA A 223 13.55 -4.46 -18.30
N ARG A 224 13.61 -5.50 -17.48
CA ARG A 224 13.71 -6.89 -17.94
C ARG A 224 12.36 -7.57 -17.80
N VAL A 225 11.73 -7.87 -18.92
CA VAL A 225 10.45 -8.61 -18.94
C VAL A 225 10.72 -10.10 -19.06
N ILE A 226 10.13 -10.90 -18.18
CA ILE A 226 10.26 -12.36 -18.16
C ILE A 226 8.85 -12.95 -18.27
N SER A 227 8.60 -13.71 -19.33
CA SER A 227 7.39 -14.50 -19.49
C SER A 227 7.54 -15.80 -18.70
N VAL A 228 6.49 -16.14 -17.95
CA VAL A 228 6.43 -17.33 -17.10
C VAL A 228 5.32 -18.22 -17.63
N THR A 229 5.65 -19.43 -18.07
CA THR A 229 4.66 -20.40 -18.56
C THR A 229 4.66 -21.63 -17.66
N ARG A 230 3.47 -22.02 -17.18
CA ARG A 230 3.28 -23.26 -16.42
C ARG A 230 2.95 -24.41 -17.38
N ARG A 231 3.78 -25.44 -17.41
CA ARG A 231 3.57 -26.69 -18.15
C ARG A 231 2.88 -27.76 -17.26
N PRO A 232 2.33 -28.83 -17.86
CA PRO A 232 1.83 -29.99 -17.10
C PRO A 232 2.86 -30.50 -16.09
N GLY A 233 2.38 -31.00 -14.95
CA GLY A 233 3.25 -31.42 -13.83
C GLY A 233 3.82 -30.26 -13.00
N SER A 234 3.26 -29.05 -13.13
CA SER A 234 3.71 -27.84 -12.40
C SER A 234 5.16 -27.43 -12.71
N VAL A 235 5.67 -27.80 -13.89
CA VAL A 235 6.97 -27.34 -14.37
C VAL A 235 6.82 -25.89 -14.83
N VAL A 236 7.63 -24.98 -14.28
CA VAL A 236 7.65 -23.57 -14.65
C VAL A 236 8.79 -23.34 -15.64
N GLU A 237 8.46 -22.80 -16.80
CA GLU A 237 9.42 -22.36 -17.81
C GLU A 237 9.50 -20.83 -17.82
N LEU A 238 10.73 -20.31 -17.75
CA LEU A 238 11.00 -18.88 -17.80
C LEU A 238 11.62 -18.54 -19.14
N ARG A 239 11.02 -17.58 -19.85
CA ARG A 239 11.57 -17.03 -21.09
C ARG A 239 11.72 -15.53 -20.93
N ARG A 240 12.86 -14.98 -21.36
CA ARG A 240 12.95 -13.52 -21.48
C ARG A 240 11.97 -13.09 -22.56
N SER A 241 11.00 -12.26 -22.19
CA SER A 241 10.07 -11.70 -23.15
C SER A 241 10.85 -10.64 -23.92
N ALA A 242 11.19 -10.98 -25.17
CA ALA A 242 11.79 -10.03 -26.09
C ALA A 242 10.73 -9.04 -26.57
N HIS A 243 11.18 -7.95 -27.19
CA HIS A 243 10.30 -7.04 -27.91
C HIS A 243 9.40 -7.84 -28.90
N PRO A 244 8.08 -7.60 -29.00
CA PRO A 244 7.19 -8.40 -29.86
C PRO A 244 7.69 -8.57 -31.29
N VAL A 245 8.21 -7.48 -31.88
CA VAL A 245 8.90 -7.48 -33.17
C VAL A 245 10.06 -8.49 -33.21
N LYS A 246 10.94 -8.48 -32.20
CA LYS A 246 12.09 -9.38 -32.11
C LYS A 246 11.61 -10.83 -31.94
N MET A 247 10.58 -11.06 -31.13
CA MET A 247 10.00 -12.40 -30.95
C MET A 247 9.49 -12.97 -32.28
N TYR A 248 8.66 -12.22 -33.01
CA TYR A 248 8.13 -12.68 -34.30
C TYR A 248 9.23 -12.89 -35.36
N VAL A 249 10.26 -12.03 -35.37
CA VAL A 249 11.43 -12.20 -36.24
C VAL A 249 12.24 -13.44 -35.85
N ASP A 250 12.54 -13.62 -34.57
CA ASP A 250 13.31 -14.76 -34.06
C ASP A 250 12.56 -16.07 -34.35
N ASP A 251 11.23 -16.10 -34.20
CA ASP A 251 10.38 -17.25 -34.55
C ASP A 251 10.42 -17.52 -36.07
N ALA A 252 10.30 -16.49 -36.91
CA ALA A 252 10.43 -16.62 -38.36
C ALA A 252 11.80 -17.17 -38.78
N MET A 253 12.88 -16.68 -38.16
CA MET A 253 14.25 -17.15 -38.42
C MET A 253 14.48 -18.57 -37.93
N ALA A 254 13.95 -18.95 -36.76
CA ALA A 254 14.05 -20.31 -36.23
C ALA A 254 13.32 -21.31 -37.14
N LEU A 255 12.12 -20.96 -37.61
CA LEU A 255 11.35 -21.79 -38.53
C LEU A 255 11.98 -21.88 -39.93
N ALA A 256 12.69 -20.83 -40.37
CA ALA A 256 13.44 -20.86 -41.62
C ALA A 256 14.67 -21.80 -41.56
N ASN A 257 15.25 -21.98 -40.37
CA ASN A 257 16.46 -22.79 -40.15
C ASN A 257 16.20 -24.24 -39.73
N THR A 258 14.97 -24.60 -39.33
CA THR A 258 14.65 -25.97 -38.90
C THR A 258 14.19 -26.84 -40.08
N ASP A 259 14.71 -28.07 -40.16
CA ASP A 259 14.26 -29.10 -41.11
C ASP A 259 13.14 -29.99 -40.58
N GLU A 260 12.67 -29.75 -39.36
CA GLU A 260 11.63 -30.56 -38.71
C GLU A 260 10.22 -30.28 -39.26
N LEU A 261 10.04 -29.19 -40.03
CA LEU A 261 8.76 -28.76 -40.58
C LEU A 261 8.66 -28.97 -42.09
N PRO A 262 7.55 -29.53 -42.59
CA PRO A 262 7.29 -29.63 -44.03
C PRO A 262 7.39 -28.28 -44.75
N ASN A 263 7.97 -28.29 -45.96
CA ASN A 263 8.25 -27.08 -46.74
C ASN A 263 7.00 -26.22 -47.00
N ASP A 264 5.89 -26.87 -47.31
CA ASP A 264 4.61 -26.22 -47.58
C ASP A 264 4.03 -25.51 -46.34
N VAL A 265 4.30 -26.02 -45.14
CA VAL A 265 3.93 -25.38 -43.87
C VAL A 265 4.82 -24.16 -43.63
N ARG A 266 6.14 -24.29 -43.82
CA ARG A 266 7.10 -23.16 -43.67
C ARG A 266 6.73 -21.97 -44.56
N HIS A 267 6.40 -22.23 -45.83
CA HIS A 267 6.01 -21.20 -46.80
C HIS A 267 4.66 -20.52 -46.54
N LYS A 268 3.88 -21.01 -45.56
CA LYS A 268 2.62 -20.39 -45.11
C LYS A 268 2.76 -19.70 -43.76
N VAL A 269 3.55 -20.27 -42.86
CA VAL A 269 3.67 -19.81 -41.46
C VAL A 269 4.66 -18.65 -41.33
N ILE A 270 5.83 -18.72 -41.98
CA ILE A 270 6.88 -17.69 -41.87
C ILE A 270 6.41 -16.31 -42.37
N PRO A 271 5.68 -16.18 -43.50
CA PRO A 271 5.12 -14.90 -43.89
C PRO A 271 4.13 -14.32 -42.87
N GLY A 272 3.39 -15.17 -42.15
CA GLY A 272 2.51 -14.75 -41.07
C GLY A 272 3.28 -14.12 -39.91
N PHE A 273 4.38 -14.75 -39.46
CA PHE A 273 5.27 -14.16 -38.46
C PHE A 273 5.88 -12.84 -38.92
N CYS A 274 6.34 -12.77 -40.18
CA CYS A 274 6.89 -11.53 -40.73
C CYS A 274 5.83 -10.40 -40.78
N ARG A 275 4.58 -10.75 -41.11
CA ARG A 275 3.45 -9.82 -41.05
C ARG A 275 3.22 -9.31 -39.63
N HIS A 276 3.14 -10.19 -38.64
CA HIS A 276 2.93 -9.79 -37.25
C HIS A 276 4.09 -8.92 -36.70
N ALA A 277 5.32 -9.20 -37.11
CA ALA A 277 6.47 -8.33 -36.80
C ALA A 277 6.27 -6.91 -37.35
N LEU A 278 5.81 -6.78 -38.59
CA LEU A 278 5.53 -5.48 -39.21
C LEU A 278 4.33 -4.77 -38.56
N GLU A 279 3.24 -5.48 -38.29
CA GLU A 279 2.07 -4.93 -37.58
C GLU A 279 2.49 -4.36 -36.22
N ALA A 280 3.24 -5.14 -35.43
CA ALA A 280 3.76 -4.70 -34.14
C ALA A 280 4.65 -3.46 -34.26
N ALA A 281 5.57 -3.43 -35.24
CA ALA A 281 6.44 -2.28 -35.46
C ALA A 281 5.66 -1.02 -35.89
N PHE A 282 4.65 -1.16 -36.76
CA PHE A 282 3.82 -0.04 -37.19
C PHE A 282 2.96 0.51 -36.05
N MET A 283 2.29 -0.36 -35.28
CA MET A 283 1.50 0.03 -34.12
C MET A 283 2.36 0.80 -33.10
N GLU A 284 3.58 0.33 -32.83
CA GLU A 284 4.51 1.01 -31.93
C GLU A 284 4.90 2.41 -32.42
N VAL A 285 5.22 2.56 -33.70
CA VAL A 285 5.54 3.88 -34.30
C VAL A 285 4.36 4.84 -34.16
N VAL A 286 3.13 4.36 -34.38
CA VAL A 286 1.91 5.18 -34.23
C VAL A 286 1.70 5.58 -32.77
N ARG A 287 1.74 4.61 -31.84
CA ARG A 287 1.60 4.87 -30.39
C ARG A 287 2.63 5.90 -29.94
N LYS A 288 3.91 5.67 -30.22
CA LYS A 288 5.01 6.57 -29.84
C LYS A 288 4.80 7.99 -30.37
N ARG A 289 4.42 8.14 -31.64
CA ARG A 289 4.20 9.46 -32.27
C ARG A 289 3.00 10.19 -31.68
N ARG A 290 1.85 9.53 -31.57
CA ARG A 290 0.59 10.16 -31.15
C ARG A 290 0.57 10.45 -29.65
N LEU A 291 1.16 9.57 -28.83
CA LEU A 291 1.40 9.86 -27.41
C LEU A 291 2.32 11.07 -27.22
N ALA A 292 3.37 11.21 -28.05
CA ALA A 292 4.23 12.39 -28.00
C ALA A 292 3.51 13.69 -28.41
N LYS A 293 2.42 13.60 -29.20
CA LYS A 293 1.54 14.73 -29.53
C LYS A 293 0.49 15.02 -28.44
N GLY A 294 0.39 14.17 -27.42
CA GLY A 294 -0.59 14.31 -26.34
C GLY A 294 -1.98 13.78 -26.68
N GLU A 295 -2.13 12.93 -27.71
CA GLU A 295 -3.40 12.26 -27.98
C GLU A 295 -3.78 11.30 -26.86
N ALA A 296 -5.08 11.14 -26.62
CA ALA A 296 -5.58 10.25 -25.58
C ALA A 296 -5.38 8.77 -25.98
N HIS A 297 -4.99 7.94 -25.02
CA HIS A 297 -4.78 6.51 -25.25
C HIS A 297 -5.96 5.81 -25.93
N SER A 298 -7.19 6.10 -25.50
CA SER A 298 -8.39 5.50 -26.10
C SER A 298 -8.50 5.79 -27.59
N GLN A 299 -8.26 7.03 -28.01
CA GLN A 299 -8.33 7.44 -29.42
C GLN A 299 -7.25 6.76 -30.27
N ILE A 300 -6.07 6.54 -29.69
CA ILE A 300 -4.97 5.84 -30.36
C ILE A 300 -5.34 4.37 -30.55
N GLU A 301 -5.84 3.70 -29.52
CA GLU A 301 -6.25 2.30 -29.62
C GLU A 301 -7.44 2.12 -30.57
N ASP A 302 -8.46 2.99 -30.52
CA ASP A 302 -9.58 2.97 -31.47
C ASP A 302 -9.09 3.11 -32.93
N SER A 303 -8.10 3.98 -33.16
CA SER A 303 -7.48 4.17 -34.48
C SER A 303 -6.70 2.93 -34.93
N LEU A 304 -6.02 2.24 -34.01
CA LEU A 304 -5.25 1.04 -34.32
C LEU A 304 -6.14 -0.18 -34.53
N GLU A 305 -7.21 -0.34 -33.74
CA GLU A 305 -8.19 -1.40 -33.88
C GLU A 305 -8.99 -1.28 -35.19
N SER A 306 -9.31 -0.05 -35.60
CA SER A 306 -10.00 0.19 -36.88
C SER A 306 -9.12 -0.06 -38.11
N ALA A 307 -7.79 -0.01 -37.96
CA ALA A 307 -6.80 -0.24 -39.02
C ALA A 307 -6.57 -1.74 -39.30
N ASN A 308 -7.61 -2.45 -39.76
CA ASN A 308 -7.62 -3.90 -39.98
C ASN A 308 -6.71 -4.43 -41.11
N LYS A 309 -6.08 -3.56 -41.91
CA LYS A 309 -5.23 -3.94 -43.04
C LYS A 309 -3.80 -3.47 -42.79
N LEU A 310 -2.83 -4.32 -43.12
CA LEU A 310 -1.40 -4.01 -43.01
C LEU A 310 -1.03 -2.72 -43.75
N THR A 311 -1.66 -2.44 -44.90
CA THR A 311 -1.47 -1.20 -45.67
C THR A 311 -1.99 0.04 -44.94
N THR A 312 -3.10 -0.09 -44.20
CA THR A 312 -3.68 1.00 -43.42
C THR A 312 -2.81 1.29 -42.20
N LEU A 313 -2.37 0.26 -41.49
CA LEU A 313 -1.39 0.39 -40.39
C LEU A 313 -0.08 1.03 -40.85
N ALA A 314 0.44 0.60 -42.00
CA ALA A 314 1.65 1.18 -42.58
C ALA A 314 1.45 2.65 -42.98
N ALA A 315 0.27 3.04 -43.47
CA ALA A 315 -0.04 4.42 -43.81
C ALA A 315 -0.09 5.31 -42.56
N LEU A 316 -0.75 4.84 -41.50
CA LEU A 316 -0.73 5.50 -40.19
C LEU A 316 0.69 5.63 -39.65
N ALA A 317 1.49 4.56 -39.68
CA ALA A 317 2.85 4.60 -39.17
C ALA A 317 3.77 5.53 -39.99
N LEU A 318 3.67 5.54 -41.31
CA LEU A 318 4.59 6.31 -42.17
C LEU A 318 4.17 7.77 -42.39
N PHE A 319 2.86 8.04 -42.38
CA PHE A 319 2.30 9.35 -42.76
C PHE A 319 1.37 9.96 -41.71
N ASP A 320 1.02 9.20 -40.66
CA ASP A 320 0.00 9.57 -39.67
C ASP A 320 -1.39 9.79 -40.28
N ASP A 321 -1.66 9.11 -41.40
CA ASP A 321 -2.88 9.23 -42.19
C ASP A 321 -3.22 7.88 -42.82
N GLU A 322 -4.36 7.31 -42.45
CA GLU A 322 -4.84 6.01 -42.92
C GLU A 322 -5.25 6.00 -44.40
N THR A 323 -5.60 7.16 -44.97
CA THR A 323 -6.06 7.28 -46.36
C THR A 323 -4.92 7.18 -47.36
N ARG A 324 -3.68 7.34 -46.91
CA ARG A 324 -2.46 7.36 -47.75
C ARG A 324 -1.88 5.98 -48.02
N GLY A 325 -2.72 4.93 -47.97
CA GLY A 325 -2.32 3.55 -48.27
C GLY A 325 -1.67 3.37 -49.65
N GLY A 326 -2.07 4.16 -50.64
CA GLY A 326 -1.49 4.12 -52.00
C GLY A 326 -0.03 4.58 -52.08
N GLU A 327 0.43 5.38 -51.11
CA GLU A 327 1.80 5.93 -51.09
C GLU A 327 2.80 5.06 -50.32
N VAL A 328 2.31 4.08 -49.56
CA VAL A 328 3.12 3.21 -48.68
C VAL A 328 4.23 2.51 -49.47
N MET A 329 3.90 1.89 -50.61
CA MET A 329 4.88 1.18 -51.43
C MET A 329 5.97 2.12 -51.97
N GLY A 330 5.58 3.32 -52.42
CA GLY A 330 6.52 4.33 -52.88
C GLY A 330 7.49 4.75 -51.78
N ARG A 331 6.97 4.95 -50.55
CA ARG A 331 7.78 5.31 -49.39
C ARG A 331 8.72 4.19 -48.95
N LEU A 332 8.27 2.95 -48.95
CA LEU A 332 9.11 1.80 -48.61
C LEU A 332 10.22 1.58 -49.65
N ASN A 333 9.90 1.72 -50.94
CA ASN A 333 10.88 1.59 -52.02
C ASN A 333 12.00 2.64 -51.97
N GLN A 334 11.77 3.81 -51.35
CA GLN A 334 12.83 4.80 -51.09
C GLN A 334 13.89 4.28 -50.10
N TRP A 335 13.58 3.28 -49.27
CA TRP A 335 14.53 2.62 -48.38
C TRP A 335 15.25 1.45 -49.05
N GLY A 336 14.83 1.10 -50.27
CA GLY A 336 15.35 0.03 -51.13
C GLY A 336 14.23 -0.90 -51.60
N GLY A 337 14.40 -1.53 -52.77
CA GLY A 337 13.41 -2.48 -53.32
C GLY A 337 13.08 -3.63 -52.37
N TRP A 338 14.08 -4.08 -51.59
CA TRP A 338 13.92 -5.09 -50.55
C TRP A 338 12.81 -4.76 -49.53
N ALA A 339 12.65 -3.49 -49.15
CA ALA A 339 11.67 -3.05 -48.17
C ALA A 339 10.23 -3.12 -48.72
N GLY A 340 10.05 -2.77 -49.99
CA GLY A 340 8.77 -2.95 -50.68
C GLY A 340 8.45 -4.42 -50.91
N ASP A 341 9.44 -5.21 -51.31
CA ASP A 341 9.29 -6.64 -51.58
C ASP A 341 8.90 -7.42 -50.32
N VAL A 342 9.56 -7.17 -49.18
CA VAL A 342 9.24 -7.85 -47.91
C VAL A 342 7.87 -7.45 -47.36
N PHE A 343 7.47 -6.18 -47.49
CA PHE A 343 6.14 -5.72 -47.12
C PHE A 343 5.07 -6.38 -47.97
N LYS A 344 5.27 -6.43 -49.30
CA LYS A 344 4.37 -7.10 -50.23
C LYS A 344 4.27 -8.59 -49.94
N ALA A 345 5.40 -9.24 -49.70
CA ALA A 345 5.47 -10.65 -49.36
C ALA A 345 4.76 -10.96 -48.05
N SER A 346 4.91 -10.12 -47.03
CA SER A 346 4.22 -10.28 -45.73
C SER A 346 2.72 -10.03 -45.83
N ASN A 347 2.29 -9.08 -46.67
CA ASN A 347 0.87 -8.79 -46.88
C ASN A 347 0.14 -9.94 -47.60
N ARG A 348 0.77 -10.54 -48.62
CA ARG A 348 0.17 -11.63 -49.42
C ARG A 348 0.43 -13.02 -48.85
N GLY A 349 1.61 -13.25 -48.29
CA GLY A 349 2.09 -14.56 -47.87
C GLY A 349 1.31 -15.18 -46.72
N ALA A 350 0.55 -14.37 -45.98
CA ALA A 350 -0.42 -14.88 -45.00
C ALA A 350 -1.62 -15.61 -45.67
N HIS A 351 -1.86 -15.36 -46.96
CA HIS A 351 -2.98 -15.93 -47.74
C HIS A 351 -2.53 -16.84 -48.89
N GLU A 352 -1.29 -16.70 -49.39
CA GLU A 352 -0.72 -17.45 -50.52
C GLU A 352 0.68 -18.00 -50.17
N LYS A 353 1.11 -19.13 -50.77
CA LYS A 353 2.46 -19.68 -50.54
C LYS A 353 3.53 -18.71 -51.07
N TYR A 354 4.45 -18.28 -50.21
CA TYR A 354 5.58 -17.45 -50.62
C TYR A 354 6.63 -18.31 -51.36
N GLY A 355 6.94 -18.00 -52.62
CA GLY A 355 7.86 -18.78 -53.46
C GLY A 355 9.34 -18.37 -53.40
N GLY A 356 9.72 -17.45 -52.50
CA GLY A 356 11.11 -16.96 -52.36
C GLY A 356 11.88 -17.60 -51.20
N ASP A 357 13.08 -17.07 -50.96
CA ASP A 357 13.92 -17.46 -49.83
C ASP A 357 13.32 -16.96 -48.50
N LEU A 358 12.89 -17.91 -47.67
CA LEU A 358 12.22 -17.66 -46.39
C LEU A 358 13.17 -17.05 -45.34
N PHE A 359 14.45 -17.43 -45.34
CA PHE A 359 15.42 -16.90 -44.42
C PHE A 359 15.71 -15.43 -44.75
N LYS A 360 15.90 -15.15 -46.04
CA LYS A 360 16.06 -13.78 -46.53
C LYS A 360 14.85 -12.89 -46.22
N MET A 361 13.63 -13.42 -46.36
CA MET A 361 12.41 -12.69 -46.00
C MET A 361 12.38 -12.30 -44.51
N ALA A 362 12.79 -13.21 -43.61
CA ALA A 362 12.87 -12.91 -42.18
C ALA A 362 13.94 -11.85 -41.87
N GLN A 363 15.11 -11.91 -42.53
CA GLN A 363 16.17 -10.91 -42.39
C GLN A 363 15.74 -9.52 -42.89
N ASP A 364 15.13 -9.45 -44.08
CA ASP A 364 14.61 -8.19 -44.64
C ASP A 364 13.51 -7.62 -43.74
N THR A 365 12.69 -8.48 -43.09
CA THR A 365 11.68 -8.05 -42.12
C THR A 365 12.32 -7.43 -40.89
N GLU A 366 13.36 -8.07 -40.32
CA GLU A 366 14.11 -7.52 -39.19
C GLU A 366 14.71 -6.15 -39.53
N GLN A 367 15.32 -6.03 -40.71
CA GLN A 367 15.93 -4.79 -41.17
C GLN A 367 14.88 -3.67 -41.33
N LEU A 368 13.71 -3.98 -41.89
CA LEU A 368 12.63 -3.03 -42.03
C LEU A 368 12.10 -2.57 -40.66
N CYS A 369 11.86 -3.51 -39.74
CA CYS A 369 11.39 -3.18 -38.40
C CYS A 369 12.40 -2.32 -37.63
N LYS A 370 13.71 -2.66 -37.65
CA LYS A 370 14.76 -1.83 -37.05
C LYS A 370 14.72 -0.40 -37.60
N ARG A 371 14.57 -0.26 -38.92
CA ARG A 371 14.52 1.06 -39.57
C ARG A 371 13.27 1.87 -39.21
N LEU A 372 12.14 1.20 -38.96
CA LEU A 372 10.90 1.83 -38.48
C LEU A 372 11.05 2.34 -37.05
N LEU A 373 11.60 1.52 -36.15
CA LEU A 373 11.69 1.83 -34.71
C LEU A 373 12.81 2.81 -34.33
N THR A 374 13.81 2.98 -35.21
CA THR A 374 14.92 3.93 -34.99
C THR A 374 14.55 5.37 -35.41
N LYS A 375 13.45 5.55 -36.14
CA LYS A 375 12.88 6.86 -36.48
C LYS A 375 11.86 7.30 -35.46
#